data_AF-A0AAU6Z0T2-F1
#
_entry.id   AF-A0AAU6Z0T2-F1
#
_cell.length_a   1.000
_cell.length_b   1.000
_cell.length_c   1.000
_cell.angle_alpha   90.00
_cell.angle_beta   90.00
_cell.angle_gamma   90.00
#
_symmetry.space_group_name_H-M   'P 1'
#
loop_
_entity.id
_entity.type
_entity.pdbx_description
1 polymer ?
#
loop_
_entity_poly.entity_id
_entity_poly.type
_entity_poly.pdbx_seq_one_letter_code
_entity_poly.pdbx_strand_id
1 'polypeptide(L)'
;MTFELLLDQKAAQMLASGFDPGPALGPVIAAGAGEYRLHQRAVITAHPSAGVHETHGLIGDRYFNRMDGPTGYLGYPASDETAAGAGRFNRFEFQGAAITWHPVFGVHEAHGLIGEYYWSALGGPAGAWGYPVSDEYPDGAASRSSDFEGGTLNWSAVNGVLEILAPVPGTVIPAGGDWVHTATEDRMRYVMGQLVLRYGYPVNAAAGIVGNLWAESGILPSRIEGSTEATPMRAATAAGVTTDFTAEQIMLRTNQAGPRLPGAGLAQWTSAARRAGMFTHVYSGSALGSNALFSMDAQIDYLVTELRTGFASVHGVLINAGVSVDAASDEMVYSFEVPGALLNGGQKLPRQDPQVQAVFSARRAPSRRARTAYGP
;
A
#
# COMPACT_ATOMS: atom_id res chain seq x y z
N MET A 1 -10.47 44.83 -1.09
CA MET A 1 -10.66 44.12 0.19
C MET A 1 -9.29 43.59 0.57
N THR A 2 -8.84 43.76 1.82
CA THR A 2 -7.52 43.24 2.26
C THR A 2 -7.60 41.72 2.43
N PHE A 3 -6.48 41.01 2.28
CA PHE A 3 -6.43 39.56 2.52
C PHE A 3 -6.78 39.21 3.96
N GLU A 4 -6.34 40.02 4.92
CA GLU A 4 -6.73 39.87 6.32
C GLU A 4 -8.25 39.76 6.53
N LEU A 5 -9.04 40.64 5.90
CA LEU A 5 -10.50 40.58 6.01
C LEU A 5 -11.08 39.32 5.36
N LEU A 6 -10.50 38.87 4.25
CA LEU A 6 -10.96 37.64 3.59
C LEU A 6 -10.66 36.38 4.43
N LEU A 7 -9.51 36.35 5.10
CA LEU A 7 -9.14 35.27 6.03
C LEU A 7 -10.11 35.23 7.23
N ASP A 8 -10.46 36.38 7.81
CA ASP A 8 -11.46 36.48 8.89
C ASP A 8 -12.85 36.03 8.44
N GLN A 9 -13.28 36.47 7.25
CA GLN A 9 -14.56 36.05 6.67
C GLN A 9 -14.62 34.54 6.45
N LYS A 10 -13.52 33.94 5.98
CA LYS A 10 -13.44 32.49 5.78
C LYS A 10 -13.51 31.73 7.10
N ALA A 11 -12.81 32.19 8.14
CA ALA A 11 -12.90 31.57 9.47
C ALA A 11 -14.35 31.59 10.00
N ALA A 12 -15.05 32.71 9.82
CA ALA A 12 -16.46 32.83 10.19
C ALA A 12 -17.36 31.91 9.34
N GLN A 13 -17.08 31.75 8.05
CA GLN A 13 -17.79 30.83 7.17
C GLN A 13 -17.61 29.37 7.61
N MET A 14 -16.39 28.97 7.95
CA MET A 14 -16.09 27.63 8.46
C MET A 14 -16.92 27.33 9.72
N LEU A 15 -16.94 28.28 10.68
CA LEU A 15 -17.73 28.16 11.90
C LEU A 15 -19.23 28.02 11.60
N ALA A 16 -19.76 28.83 10.69
CA ALA A 16 -21.15 28.75 10.26
C ALA A 16 -21.49 27.41 9.58
N SER A 17 -20.50 26.78 8.93
CA SER A 17 -20.64 25.45 8.29
C SER A 17 -20.42 24.27 9.26
N GLY A 18 -20.19 24.53 10.55
CA GLY A 18 -20.08 23.52 11.59
C GLY A 18 -18.66 23.04 11.88
N PHE A 19 -17.63 23.69 11.31
CA PHE A 19 -16.23 23.43 11.64
C PHE A 19 -15.62 24.65 12.32
N ASP A 20 -15.27 24.52 13.60
CA ASP A 20 -14.54 25.57 14.32
C ASP A 20 -13.02 25.45 14.06
N PRO A 21 -12.39 26.41 13.35
CA PRO A 21 -10.94 26.44 13.17
C PRO A 21 -10.19 26.71 14.48
N GLY A 22 -10.88 27.20 15.52
CA GLY A 22 -10.28 27.65 16.76
C GLY A 22 -9.62 29.04 16.63
N PRO A 23 -9.01 29.53 17.72
CA PRO A 23 -8.37 30.84 17.74
C PRO A 23 -7.20 30.89 16.75
N ALA A 24 -6.95 32.09 16.22
CA ALA A 24 -5.73 32.38 15.48
C ALA A 24 -4.51 32.21 16.40
N LEU A 25 -3.46 31.57 15.89
CA LEU A 25 -2.22 31.29 16.64
C LEU A 25 -1.16 32.39 16.48
N GLY A 26 -1.39 33.36 15.61
CA GLY A 26 -0.44 34.42 15.31
C GLY A 26 -0.96 35.42 14.26
N PRO A 27 -0.10 36.33 13.80
CA PRO A 27 -0.44 37.30 12.76
C PRO A 27 -0.68 36.60 11.42
N VAL A 28 -1.21 37.37 10.45
CA VAL A 28 -1.21 36.97 9.04
C VAL A 28 0.23 36.93 8.54
N ILE A 29 0.58 35.87 7.81
CA ILE A 29 1.93 35.63 7.30
C ILE A 29 1.88 35.70 5.78
N ALA A 30 2.77 36.51 5.20
CA ALA A 30 2.96 36.57 3.74
C ALA A 30 3.60 35.27 3.24
N ALA A 31 3.06 34.73 2.15
CA ALA A 31 3.64 33.61 1.42
C ALA A 31 3.56 33.96 -0.05
N GLY A 32 4.69 34.36 -0.66
CA GLY A 32 4.72 34.76 -2.07
C GLY A 32 3.74 35.89 -2.41
N ALA A 33 2.82 35.60 -3.32
CA ALA A 33 1.77 36.52 -3.76
C ALA A 33 0.49 36.45 -2.90
N GLY A 34 0.42 35.47 -1.98
CA GLY A 34 -0.68 35.28 -1.07
C GLY A 34 -0.32 35.53 0.39
N GLU A 35 -1.29 35.28 1.25
CA GLU A 35 -1.19 35.40 2.70
C GLU A 35 -1.92 34.23 3.36
N TYR A 36 -1.46 33.79 4.51
CA TYR A 36 -2.15 32.76 5.29
C TYR A 36 -2.21 33.11 6.77
N ARG A 37 -3.14 32.48 7.48
CA ARG A 37 -3.24 32.55 8.93
C ARG A 37 -3.38 31.15 9.52
N LEU A 38 -2.56 30.89 10.54
CA LEU A 38 -2.64 29.67 11.33
C LEU A 38 -3.73 29.82 12.39
N HIS A 39 -4.62 28.85 12.44
CA HIS A 39 -5.58 28.64 13.51
C HIS A 39 -5.25 27.34 14.25
N GLN A 40 -5.79 27.16 15.45
CA GLN A 40 -5.55 25.97 16.26
C GLN A 40 -5.83 24.65 15.52
N ARG A 41 -6.80 24.65 14.59
CA ARG A 41 -7.29 23.44 13.91
C ARG A 41 -7.30 23.54 12.39
N ALA A 42 -6.82 24.64 11.81
CA ALA A 42 -6.82 24.87 10.37
C ALA A 42 -5.75 25.88 9.95
N VAL A 43 -5.42 25.85 8.66
CA VAL A 43 -4.70 26.93 7.98
C VAL A 43 -5.60 27.51 6.92
N ILE A 44 -5.83 28.82 6.98
CA ILE A 44 -6.62 29.54 5.98
C ILE A 44 -5.67 30.34 5.11
N THR A 45 -5.75 30.16 3.80
CA THR A 45 -4.83 30.74 2.82
C THR A 45 -5.62 31.56 1.82
N ALA A 46 -5.18 32.78 1.54
CA ALA A 46 -5.74 33.68 0.55
C ALA A 46 -4.70 33.97 -0.55
N HIS A 47 -5.11 33.84 -1.81
CA HIS A 47 -4.27 34.10 -2.97
C HIS A 47 -5.06 34.85 -4.05
N PRO A 48 -4.47 35.82 -4.78
CA PRO A 48 -5.22 36.64 -5.74
C PRO A 48 -5.95 35.84 -6.83
N SER A 49 -5.36 34.73 -7.30
CA SER A 49 -5.94 33.92 -8.38
C SER A 49 -6.60 32.63 -7.91
N ALA A 50 -6.16 32.05 -6.78
CA ALA A 50 -6.73 30.80 -6.28
C ALA A 50 -7.92 31.04 -5.34
N GLY A 51 -8.10 32.25 -4.79
CA GLY A 51 -9.18 32.55 -3.85
C GLY A 51 -8.78 32.31 -2.40
N VAL A 52 -9.76 32.05 -1.52
CA VAL A 52 -9.53 31.83 -0.08
C VAL A 52 -10.04 30.46 0.35
N HIS A 53 -9.10 29.62 0.77
CA HIS A 53 -9.29 28.20 0.99
C HIS A 53 -8.61 27.75 2.28
N GLU A 54 -9.23 26.77 2.94
CA GLU A 54 -8.72 26.15 4.14
C GLU A 54 -8.18 24.73 3.89
N THR A 55 -7.17 24.38 4.68
CA THR A 55 -6.73 22.99 4.88
C THR A 55 -6.77 22.70 6.38
N HIS A 56 -7.19 21.51 6.78
CA HIS A 56 -7.29 21.17 8.21
C HIS A 56 -7.02 19.68 8.47
N GLY A 57 -7.01 19.30 9.76
CA GLY A 57 -6.78 17.92 10.16
C GLY A 57 -5.51 17.31 9.56
N LEU A 58 -5.59 16.04 9.15
CA LEU A 58 -4.44 15.30 8.62
C LEU A 58 -3.98 15.78 7.23
N ILE A 59 -4.88 16.34 6.41
CA ILE A 59 -4.51 16.97 5.13
C ILE A 59 -3.72 18.24 5.38
N GLY A 60 -4.22 19.11 6.26
CA GLY A 60 -3.52 20.33 6.65
C GLY A 60 -2.16 20.06 7.28
N ASP A 61 -2.05 19.04 8.13
CA ASP A 61 -0.78 18.63 8.74
C ASP A 61 0.23 18.16 7.67
N ARG A 62 -0.20 17.33 6.72
CA ARG A 62 0.63 16.91 5.57
C ARG A 62 1.08 18.10 4.73
N TYR A 63 0.15 18.94 4.32
CA TYR A 63 0.42 20.09 3.47
C TYR A 63 1.38 21.09 4.12
N PHE A 64 1.08 21.52 5.34
CA PHE A 64 1.81 22.61 5.99
C PHE A 64 3.12 22.13 6.63
N ASN A 65 3.12 20.98 7.32
CA ASN A 65 4.27 20.53 8.11
C ASN A 65 5.21 19.59 7.35
N ARG A 66 4.78 19.00 6.23
CA ARG A 66 5.60 18.05 5.45
C ARG A 66 5.88 18.49 4.01
N MET A 67 5.18 19.50 3.51
CA MET A 67 5.28 19.95 2.11
C MET A 67 5.48 21.47 2.00
N ASP A 68 5.93 22.14 3.06
CA ASP A 68 6.26 23.57 3.12
C ASP A 68 5.10 24.52 2.76
N GLY A 69 3.86 24.04 2.84
CA GLY A 69 2.65 24.83 2.72
C GLY A 69 2.58 25.67 1.42
N PRO A 70 2.06 26.91 1.49
CA PRO A 70 1.87 27.76 0.30
C PRO A 70 3.16 28.14 -0.44
N THR A 71 4.31 28.07 0.23
CA THR A 71 5.62 28.31 -0.39
C THR A 71 6.27 27.05 -0.96
N GLY A 72 5.65 25.90 -0.74
CA GLY A 72 6.14 24.60 -1.16
C GLY A 72 5.73 24.20 -2.57
N TYR A 73 6.01 22.95 -2.89
CA TYR A 73 5.90 22.40 -4.24
C TYR A 73 4.47 22.42 -4.82
N LEU A 74 3.44 22.33 -3.98
CA LEU A 74 2.05 22.29 -4.41
C LEU A 74 1.43 23.68 -4.63
N GLY A 75 2.05 24.75 -4.12
CA GLY A 75 1.49 26.11 -4.14
C GLY A 75 0.27 26.26 -3.24
N TYR A 76 -0.55 27.29 -3.48
CA TYR A 76 -1.75 27.57 -2.65
C TYR A 76 -2.85 26.53 -2.86
N PRO A 77 -3.70 26.28 -1.84
CA PRO A 77 -4.91 25.48 -2.03
C PRO A 77 -5.84 26.17 -3.03
N ALA A 78 -6.42 25.38 -3.93
CA ALA A 78 -7.39 25.76 -4.94
C ALA A 78 -8.81 25.23 -4.64
N SER A 79 -8.98 24.58 -3.49
CA SER A 79 -10.27 24.19 -2.95
C SER A 79 -10.26 24.19 -1.43
N ASP A 80 -11.46 24.29 -0.88
CA ASP A 80 -11.78 23.94 0.50
C ASP A 80 -11.60 22.44 0.72
N GLU A 81 -11.48 22.01 1.98
CA GLU A 81 -11.38 20.59 2.28
C GLU A 81 -12.75 19.93 2.05
N THR A 82 -12.85 19.20 0.94
CA THR A 82 -14.12 18.71 0.41
C THR A 82 -14.29 17.24 0.72
N ALA A 83 -15.51 16.84 1.11
CA ALA A 83 -15.84 15.44 1.30
C ALA A 83 -15.96 14.71 -0.05
N ALA A 84 -15.41 13.51 -0.11
CA ALA A 84 -15.70 12.51 -1.13
C ALA A 84 -15.96 11.22 -0.36
N GLY A 85 -17.00 10.43 -0.66
CA GLY A 85 -17.24 9.15 0.04
C GLY A 85 -17.01 9.17 1.57
N ALA A 86 -16.11 8.30 2.05
CA ALA A 86 -15.69 8.22 3.46
C ALA A 86 -14.47 9.10 3.80
N GLY A 87 -13.84 9.72 2.79
CA GLY A 87 -12.64 10.52 2.90
C GLY A 87 -12.85 11.99 2.55
N ARG A 88 -11.74 12.71 2.40
CA ARG A 88 -11.70 14.16 2.13
C ARG A 88 -10.54 14.49 1.21
N PHE A 89 -10.59 15.64 0.54
CA PHE A 89 -9.48 16.11 -0.28
C PHE A 89 -9.38 17.64 -0.31
N ASN A 90 -8.18 18.14 -0.60
CA ASN A 90 -7.95 19.50 -1.09
C ASN A 90 -7.26 19.42 -2.46
N ARG A 91 -7.59 20.37 -3.34
CA ARG A 91 -6.86 20.63 -4.59
C ARG A 91 -5.88 21.78 -4.41
N PHE A 92 -4.83 21.75 -5.21
CA PHE A 92 -3.77 22.76 -5.19
C PHE A 92 -3.52 23.31 -6.59
N GLU A 93 -3.03 24.55 -6.65
CA GLU A 93 -2.91 25.27 -7.92
C GLU A 93 -1.82 24.71 -8.84
N PHE A 94 -0.76 24.11 -8.28
CA PHE A 94 0.36 23.60 -9.06
C PHE A 94 0.31 22.08 -9.19
N GLN A 95 0.99 21.60 -10.23
CA GLN A 95 1.21 20.17 -10.48
C GLN A 95 -0.09 19.36 -10.64
N GLY A 96 -1.22 19.99 -10.97
CA GLY A 96 -2.50 19.29 -11.00
C GLY A 96 -2.81 18.52 -9.71
N ALA A 97 -2.31 19.00 -8.57
CA ALA A 97 -2.17 18.18 -7.37
C ALA A 97 -3.43 18.12 -6.51
N ALA A 98 -3.58 16.99 -5.82
CA ALA A 98 -4.52 16.81 -4.73
C ALA A 98 -3.80 16.16 -3.55
N ILE A 99 -4.17 16.57 -2.33
CA ILE A 99 -3.92 15.77 -1.12
C ILE A 99 -5.26 15.22 -0.70
N THR A 100 -5.30 13.91 -0.47
CA THR A 100 -6.48 13.18 -0.05
C THR A 100 -6.25 12.57 1.32
N TRP A 101 -7.31 12.44 2.11
CA TRP A 101 -7.32 11.63 3.33
C TRP A 101 -8.46 10.62 3.23
N HIS A 102 -8.15 9.38 3.60
CA HIS A 102 -9.15 8.33 3.81
C HIS A 102 -8.89 7.67 5.17
N PRO A 103 -9.94 7.29 5.95
CA PRO A 103 -9.77 6.66 7.25
C PRO A 103 -8.93 5.37 7.22
N VAL A 104 -8.79 4.75 6.05
CA VAL A 104 -8.04 3.50 5.92
C VAL A 104 -6.71 3.65 5.20
N PHE A 105 -6.64 4.46 4.15
CA PHE A 105 -5.41 4.60 3.37
C PHE A 105 -4.49 5.67 3.96
N GLY A 106 -5.02 6.54 4.83
CA GLY A 106 -4.25 7.64 5.40
C GLY A 106 -4.24 8.84 4.46
N VAL A 107 -3.16 9.62 4.49
CA VAL A 107 -3.01 10.85 3.71
C VAL A 107 -2.05 10.61 2.56
N HIS A 108 -2.51 10.85 1.34
CA HIS A 108 -1.69 10.69 0.13
C HIS A 108 -1.87 11.85 -0.83
N GLU A 109 -0.76 12.27 -1.45
CA GLU A 109 -0.82 13.20 -2.57
C GLU A 109 -0.74 12.48 -3.93
N ALA A 110 -1.42 13.04 -4.92
CA ALA A 110 -1.21 12.74 -6.33
C ALA A 110 -0.94 14.05 -7.05
N HIS A 111 0.11 14.11 -7.86
CA HIS A 111 0.54 15.33 -8.54
C HIS A 111 1.16 15.04 -9.92
N GLY A 112 1.65 16.08 -10.58
CA GLY A 112 2.19 16.02 -11.92
C GLY A 112 1.17 15.49 -12.94
N LEU A 113 1.67 14.78 -13.94
CA LEU A 113 0.84 14.18 -14.98
C LEU A 113 -0.07 13.05 -14.44
N ILE A 114 0.37 12.37 -13.38
CA ILE A 114 -0.45 11.35 -12.70
C ILE A 114 -1.65 12.00 -12.02
N GLY A 115 -1.41 13.04 -11.21
CA GLY A 115 -2.45 13.80 -10.51
C GLY A 115 -3.40 14.51 -11.46
N GLU A 116 -2.88 15.08 -12.55
CA GLU A 116 -3.69 15.72 -13.60
C GLU A 116 -4.63 14.70 -14.27
N TYR A 117 -4.12 13.54 -14.66
CA TYR A 117 -4.95 12.48 -15.26
C TYR A 117 -5.96 11.92 -14.27
N TYR A 118 -5.54 11.66 -13.03
CA TYR A 118 -6.42 11.20 -11.96
C TYR A 118 -7.62 12.13 -11.76
N TRP A 119 -7.39 13.45 -11.79
CA TRP A 119 -8.48 14.40 -11.61
C TRP A 119 -9.34 14.58 -12.86
N SER A 120 -8.70 14.80 -14.00
CA SER A 120 -9.39 15.21 -15.24
C SER A 120 -10.07 14.05 -15.97
N ALA A 121 -9.46 12.86 -15.97
CA ALA A 121 -9.95 11.71 -16.71
C ALA A 121 -10.62 10.66 -15.81
N LEU A 122 -10.14 10.50 -14.58
CA LEU A 122 -10.63 9.46 -13.68
C LEU A 122 -11.66 9.97 -12.66
N GLY A 123 -11.83 11.28 -12.52
CA GLY A 123 -12.84 11.89 -11.65
C GLY A 123 -12.41 12.03 -10.18
N GLY A 124 -11.12 11.90 -9.88
CA GLY A 124 -10.58 12.00 -8.52
C GLY A 124 -11.14 10.93 -7.57
N PRO A 125 -11.23 11.20 -6.25
CA PRO A 125 -11.60 10.19 -5.26
C PRO A 125 -13.08 9.76 -5.33
N ALA A 126 -13.92 10.51 -6.03
CA ALA A 126 -15.29 10.12 -6.31
C ALA A 126 -15.43 9.24 -7.58
N GLY A 127 -14.33 9.08 -8.33
CA GLY A 127 -14.27 8.34 -9.57
C GLY A 127 -14.05 6.84 -9.39
N ALA A 128 -14.06 6.11 -10.51
CA ALA A 128 -13.96 4.65 -10.51
C ALA A 128 -12.62 4.11 -9.97
N TRP A 129 -11.58 4.96 -9.91
CA TRP A 129 -10.26 4.61 -9.39
C TRP A 129 -10.09 4.90 -7.89
N GLY A 130 -11.07 5.54 -7.25
CA GLY A 130 -11.08 5.78 -5.81
C GLY A 130 -9.92 6.64 -5.30
N TYR A 131 -9.56 6.49 -4.03
CA TYR A 131 -8.48 7.23 -3.37
C TYR A 131 -7.08 6.75 -3.81
N PRO A 132 -6.08 7.64 -3.81
CA PRO A 132 -4.69 7.23 -3.76
C PRO A 132 -4.40 6.42 -2.48
N VAL A 133 -3.62 5.37 -2.61
CA VAL A 133 -3.11 4.52 -1.51
C VAL A 133 -1.58 4.64 -1.36
N SER A 134 -0.96 5.49 -2.18
CA SER A 134 0.42 5.92 -2.06
C SER A 134 0.56 7.38 -2.47
N ASP A 135 1.65 8.02 -2.00
CA ASP A 135 2.20 9.19 -2.68
C ASP A 135 2.81 8.78 -4.04
N GLU A 136 3.24 9.75 -4.85
CA GLU A 136 4.07 9.45 -6.02
C GLU A 136 5.46 8.92 -5.60
N TYR A 137 5.86 7.76 -6.13
CA TYR A 137 7.13 7.10 -5.82
C TYR A 137 7.93 6.79 -7.09
N PRO A 138 9.28 6.72 -7.01
CA PRO A 138 10.12 6.31 -8.15
C PRO A 138 9.88 4.85 -8.52
N ASP A 139 9.67 4.57 -9.82
CA ASP A 139 9.34 3.23 -10.33
C ASP A 139 10.21 2.84 -11.55
N GLY A 140 11.53 2.79 -11.35
CA GLY A 140 12.50 2.49 -12.40
C GLY A 140 13.18 3.72 -13.00
N ALA A 141 13.89 3.52 -14.11
CA ALA A 141 14.70 4.57 -14.73
C ALA A 141 13.81 5.68 -15.31
N ALA A 142 13.79 6.82 -14.62
CA ALA A 142 13.02 8.01 -15.00
C ALA A 142 11.50 7.79 -15.08
N SER A 143 10.96 6.84 -14.30
CA SER A 143 9.52 6.66 -14.13
C SER A 143 9.07 6.98 -12.70
N ARG A 144 7.79 7.28 -12.58
CA ARG A 144 7.09 7.64 -11.35
C ARG A 144 5.76 6.90 -11.33
N SER A 145 5.31 6.47 -10.17
CA SER A 145 4.03 5.78 -10.03
C SER A 145 3.27 6.28 -8.81
N SER A 146 1.94 6.25 -8.88
CA SER A 146 1.06 6.36 -7.72
C SER A 146 0.05 5.22 -7.78
N ASP A 147 -0.19 4.62 -6.62
CA ASP A 147 -1.17 3.57 -6.44
C ASP A 147 -2.49 4.18 -5.98
N PHE A 148 -3.58 3.63 -6.48
CA PHE A 148 -4.96 4.00 -6.19
C PHE A 148 -5.76 2.74 -5.83
N GLU A 149 -6.92 2.93 -5.21
CA GLU A 149 -7.88 1.83 -4.99
C GLU A 149 -8.22 1.09 -6.28
N GLY A 150 -8.16 1.77 -7.42
CA GLY A 150 -8.43 1.21 -8.72
C GLY A 150 -7.20 0.85 -9.55
N GLY A 151 -6.00 0.70 -8.98
CA GLY A 151 -4.79 0.28 -9.70
C GLY A 151 -3.63 1.27 -9.61
N THR A 152 -2.62 1.11 -10.45
CA THR A 152 -1.43 2.00 -10.46
C THR A 152 -1.44 2.86 -11.71
N LEU A 153 -1.17 4.15 -11.56
CA LEU A 153 -0.78 5.01 -12.67
C LEU A 153 0.73 5.15 -12.67
N ASN A 154 1.38 4.79 -13.76
CA ASN A 154 2.81 4.97 -13.97
C ASN A 154 3.02 6.02 -15.06
N TRP A 155 3.90 6.97 -14.82
CA TRP A 155 4.41 7.88 -15.82
C TRP A 155 5.89 7.60 -16.08
N SER A 156 6.28 7.46 -17.34
CA SER A 156 7.68 7.28 -17.73
C SER A 156 8.20 8.43 -18.59
N ALA A 157 9.30 9.06 -18.15
CA ALA A 157 10.00 10.07 -18.94
C ALA A 157 10.74 9.48 -20.15
N VAL A 158 10.97 8.15 -20.17
CA VAL A 158 11.71 7.46 -21.24
C VAL A 158 10.92 7.47 -22.56
N ASN A 159 9.61 7.28 -22.46
CA ASN A 159 8.70 7.30 -23.61
C ASN A 159 7.71 8.49 -23.57
N GLY A 160 7.66 9.23 -22.46
CA GLY A 160 6.71 10.34 -22.26
C GLY A 160 5.26 9.89 -22.11
N VAL A 161 5.03 8.61 -21.80
CA VAL A 161 3.71 7.99 -21.75
C VAL A 161 3.26 7.85 -20.29
N LEU A 162 2.00 8.21 -20.04
CA LEU A 162 1.28 7.77 -18.86
C LEU A 162 0.70 6.39 -19.14
N GLU A 163 1.26 5.37 -18.51
CA GLU A 163 0.78 4.00 -18.55
C GLU A 163 -0.25 3.77 -17.44
N ILE A 164 -1.43 3.32 -17.86
CA ILE A 164 -2.52 2.96 -16.96
C ILE A 164 -2.37 1.47 -16.64
N LEU A 165 -1.76 1.15 -15.51
CA LEU A 165 -1.69 -0.22 -15.01
C LEU A 165 -2.99 -0.52 -14.25
N ALA A 166 -4.08 -0.61 -15.02
CA ALA A 166 -5.37 -0.99 -14.49
C ALA A 166 -5.28 -2.38 -13.84
N PRO A 167 -6.06 -2.64 -12.77
CA PRO A 167 -6.20 -3.96 -12.20
C PRO A 167 -6.65 -4.92 -13.29
N VAL A 168 -6.25 -6.17 -13.15
CA VAL A 168 -6.75 -7.25 -14.01
C VAL A 168 -8.28 -7.17 -14.02
N PRO A 169 -8.95 -7.25 -15.19
CA PRO A 169 -10.41 -7.17 -15.23
C PRO A 169 -11.07 -8.12 -14.22
N GLY A 170 -12.03 -7.61 -13.46
CA GLY A 170 -12.68 -8.35 -12.37
C GLY A 170 -11.87 -8.44 -11.07
N THR A 171 -10.77 -7.69 -10.92
CA THR A 171 -10.10 -7.56 -9.62
C THR A 171 -10.98 -6.80 -8.64
N VAL A 172 -11.15 -7.35 -7.44
CA VAL A 172 -11.80 -6.68 -6.32
C VAL A 172 -10.71 -6.14 -5.41
N ILE A 173 -10.69 -4.83 -5.23
CA ILE A 173 -9.84 -4.15 -4.24
C ILE A 173 -10.78 -3.75 -3.10
N PRO A 174 -10.71 -4.42 -1.94
CA PRO A 174 -11.65 -4.18 -0.87
C PRO A 174 -11.47 -2.77 -0.31
N ALA A 175 -12.59 -2.08 -0.10
CA ALA A 175 -12.60 -0.81 0.61
C ALA A 175 -11.87 -0.99 1.95
N GLY A 176 -10.85 -0.18 2.17
CA GLY A 176 -10.07 -0.24 3.38
C GLY A 176 -9.16 -1.45 3.55
N GLY A 177 -8.80 -2.17 2.48
CA GLY A 177 -7.89 -3.31 2.60
C GLY A 177 -8.46 -4.46 3.43
N ASP A 178 -9.79 -4.62 3.47
CA ASP A 178 -10.47 -5.74 4.12
C ASP A 178 -10.33 -7.05 3.31
N TRP A 179 -9.08 -7.51 3.24
CA TRP A 179 -8.70 -8.72 2.54
C TRP A 179 -9.28 -9.98 3.20
N VAL A 180 -9.64 -9.89 4.48
CA VAL A 180 -10.23 -11.00 5.25
C VAL A 180 -11.57 -11.41 4.69
N HIS A 181 -12.41 -10.43 4.33
CA HIS A 181 -13.72 -10.68 3.73
C HIS A 181 -13.70 -10.71 2.20
N THR A 182 -12.53 -10.55 1.60
CA THR A 182 -12.34 -10.67 0.14
C THR A 182 -12.24 -12.14 -0.25
N ALA A 183 -12.96 -12.53 -1.30
CA ALA A 183 -12.91 -13.90 -1.80
C ALA A 183 -11.46 -14.28 -2.17
N THR A 184 -11.08 -15.53 -1.90
CA THR A 184 -9.72 -16.02 -2.17
C THR A 184 -9.30 -15.83 -3.62
N GLU A 185 -10.19 -16.04 -4.58
CA GLU A 185 -9.88 -15.85 -6.01
C GLU A 185 -9.56 -14.39 -6.34
N ASP A 186 -10.23 -13.45 -5.68
CA ASP A 186 -10.01 -12.03 -5.91
C ASP A 186 -8.69 -11.57 -5.26
N ARG A 187 -8.36 -12.10 -4.06
CA ARG A 187 -7.02 -11.98 -3.47
C ARG A 187 -5.95 -12.53 -4.41
N MET A 188 -6.14 -13.74 -4.96
CA MET A 188 -5.22 -14.34 -5.93
C MET A 188 -5.06 -13.45 -7.16
N ARG A 189 -6.16 -13.01 -7.77
CA ARG A 189 -6.16 -12.15 -8.96
C ARG A 189 -5.43 -10.83 -8.70
N TYR A 190 -5.65 -10.22 -7.54
CA TYR A 190 -4.97 -8.99 -7.15
C TYR A 190 -3.46 -9.16 -7.07
N VAL A 191 -2.98 -10.15 -6.28
CA VAL A 191 -1.53 -10.37 -6.12
C VAL A 191 -0.88 -10.80 -7.43
N MET A 192 -1.57 -11.62 -8.23
CA MET A 192 -1.14 -11.94 -9.60
C MET A 192 -0.98 -10.68 -10.45
N GLY A 193 -1.98 -9.78 -10.41
CA GLY A 193 -1.95 -8.48 -11.09
C GLY A 193 -0.74 -7.65 -10.72
N GLN A 194 -0.48 -7.48 -9.41
CA GLN A 194 0.69 -6.76 -8.93
C GLN A 194 1.99 -7.40 -9.43
N LEU A 195 2.15 -8.71 -9.28
CA LEU A 195 3.38 -9.41 -9.70
C LEU A 195 3.64 -9.30 -11.21
N VAL A 196 2.59 -9.40 -12.04
CA VAL A 196 2.71 -9.35 -13.51
C VAL A 196 2.85 -7.92 -14.00
N LEU A 197 1.91 -7.05 -13.65
CA LEU A 197 1.78 -5.71 -14.24
C LEU A 197 2.79 -4.73 -13.65
N ARG A 198 3.04 -4.80 -12.34
CA ARG A 198 3.96 -3.88 -11.66
C ARG A 198 5.38 -4.42 -11.57
N TYR A 199 5.53 -5.70 -11.21
CA TYR A 199 6.87 -6.28 -10.99
C TYR A 199 7.43 -7.05 -12.19
N GLY A 200 6.66 -7.17 -13.28
CA GLY A 200 7.12 -7.73 -14.56
C GLY A 200 7.37 -9.24 -14.55
N TYR A 201 6.82 -9.99 -13.58
CA TYR A 201 6.96 -11.45 -13.58
C TYR A 201 6.11 -12.08 -14.70
N PRO A 202 6.61 -13.15 -15.36
CA PRO A 202 5.78 -13.98 -16.22
C PRO A 202 4.53 -14.49 -15.47
N VAL A 203 3.38 -14.58 -16.15
CA VAL A 203 2.12 -15.03 -15.53
C VAL A 203 2.27 -16.37 -14.80
N ASN A 204 3.01 -17.31 -15.36
CA ASN A 204 3.26 -18.60 -14.72
C ASN A 204 4.13 -18.50 -13.47
N ALA A 205 5.09 -17.57 -13.44
CA ALA A 205 5.92 -17.30 -12.28
C ALA A 205 5.08 -16.70 -11.14
N ALA A 206 4.27 -15.67 -11.47
CA ALA A 206 3.32 -15.07 -10.54
C ALA A 206 2.38 -16.13 -9.95
N ALA A 207 1.87 -17.04 -10.77
CA ALA A 207 1.00 -18.13 -10.31
C ALA A 207 1.70 -19.07 -9.32
N GLY A 208 2.97 -19.43 -9.59
CA GLY A 208 3.79 -20.21 -8.67
C GLY A 208 4.05 -19.51 -7.33
N ILE A 209 4.28 -18.20 -7.35
CA ILE A 209 4.41 -17.38 -6.13
C ILE A 209 3.10 -17.38 -5.36
N VAL A 210 1.99 -16.98 -6.00
CA VAL A 210 0.69 -16.79 -5.36
C VAL A 210 0.12 -18.09 -4.79
N GLY A 211 0.28 -19.22 -5.48
CA GLY A 211 -0.16 -20.53 -4.97
C GLY A 211 0.55 -20.92 -3.67
N ASN A 212 1.83 -20.60 -3.54
CA ASN A 212 2.60 -20.81 -2.33
C ASN A 212 2.18 -19.84 -1.21
N LEU A 213 2.02 -18.55 -1.51
CA LEU A 213 1.49 -17.57 -0.55
C LEU A 213 0.10 -17.95 -0.02
N TRP A 214 -0.76 -18.53 -0.86
CA TRP A 214 -2.04 -19.05 -0.41
C TRP A 214 -1.89 -20.21 0.57
N ALA A 215 -1.01 -21.16 0.29
CA ALA A 215 -0.76 -22.26 1.21
C ALA A 215 -0.16 -21.79 2.56
N GLU A 216 0.61 -20.70 2.56
CA GLU A 216 1.19 -20.12 3.77
C GLU A 216 0.21 -19.26 4.58
N SER A 217 -0.48 -18.33 3.92
CA SER A 217 -1.25 -17.27 4.60
C SER A 217 -2.71 -17.16 4.15
N GLY A 218 -3.15 -17.97 3.18
CA GLY A 218 -4.40 -17.70 2.47
C GLY A 218 -4.33 -16.41 1.65
N ILE A 219 -3.16 -15.82 1.42
CA ILE A 219 -2.98 -14.49 0.83
C ILE A 219 -3.64 -13.41 1.71
N LEU A 220 -3.34 -13.44 3.01
CA LEU A 220 -3.80 -12.45 3.97
C LEU A 220 -2.61 -11.74 4.61
N PRO A 221 -2.42 -10.43 4.40
CA PRO A 221 -1.29 -9.70 4.96
C PRO A 221 -1.33 -9.65 6.49
N SER A 222 -2.51 -9.76 7.10
CA SER A 222 -2.68 -9.71 8.56
C SER A 222 -2.49 -11.07 9.25
N ARG A 223 -2.33 -12.17 8.48
CA ARG A 223 -2.34 -13.51 9.04
C ARG A 223 -1.04 -13.83 9.78
N ILE A 224 -1.19 -14.33 11.00
CA ILE A 224 -0.08 -14.83 11.84
C ILE A 224 -0.11 -16.35 11.95
N GLU A 225 1.06 -16.94 12.21
CA GLU A 225 1.22 -18.38 12.29
C GLU A 225 0.38 -18.96 13.45
N GLY A 226 -0.37 -20.02 13.15
CA GLY A 226 -1.29 -20.65 14.09
C GLY A 226 -2.68 -20.01 14.16
N SER A 227 -2.97 -19.00 13.33
CA SER A 227 -4.31 -18.44 13.19
C SER A 227 -5.10 -19.04 12.01
N THR A 228 -6.36 -18.63 11.84
CA THR A 228 -7.23 -19.03 10.72
C THR A 228 -7.49 -17.85 9.78
N GLU A 229 -7.95 -18.10 8.55
CA GLU A 229 -8.34 -17.00 7.63
C GLU A 229 -9.44 -16.10 8.22
N ALA A 230 -10.38 -16.67 8.98
CA ALA A 230 -11.48 -15.91 9.59
C ALA A 230 -11.03 -15.03 10.78
N THR A 231 -9.92 -15.38 11.42
CA THR A 231 -9.39 -14.67 12.60
C THR A 231 -7.87 -14.53 12.47
N PRO A 232 -7.39 -13.76 11.49
CA PRO A 232 -5.99 -13.81 11.03
C PRO A 232 -4.98 -13.36 12.09
N MET A 233 -5.41 -12.55 13.06
CA MET A 233 -4.58 -12.04 14.15
C MET A 233 -4.84 -12.73 15.50
N ARG A 234 -5.62 -13.83 15.51
CA ARG A 234 -5.95 -14.60 16.72
C ARG A 234 -5.11 -15.86 16.81
N ALA A 235 -4.23 -15.95 17.81
CA ALA A 235 -3.36 -17.11 18.01
C ALA A 235 -3.02 -17.33 19.49
N ALA A 236 -2.35 -18.44 19.79
CA ALA A 236 -1.89 -18.74 21.13
C ALA A 236 -0.72 -17.84 21.55
N THR A 237 -0.76 -17.36 22.79
CA THR A 237 0.38 -16.77 23.53
C THR A 237 1.41 -17.84 23.89
N ALA A 238 2.58 -17.43 24.40
CA ALA A 238 3.58 -18.36 24.93
C ALA A 238 3.04 -19.28 26.05
N ALA A 239 2.03 -18.81 26.81
CA ALA A 239 1.33 -19.58 27.83
C ALA A 239 0.25 -20.54 27.28
N GLY A 240 0.05 -20.60 25.96
CA GLY A 240 -0.96 -21.45 25.31
C GLY A 240 -2.37 -20.87 25.28
N VAL A 241 -2.59 -19.65 25.78
CA VAL A 241 -3.90 -18.99 25.76
C VAL A 241 -4.11 -18.30 24.41
N THR A 242 -5.21 -18.59 23.73
CA THR A 242 -5.59 -17.97 22.46
C THR A 242 -6.25 -16.61 22.66
N THR A 243 -5.71 -15.57 22.02
CA THR A 243 -6.21 -14.18 22.09
C THR A 243 -6.04 -13.48 20.75
N ASP A 244 -6.75 -12.36 20.57
CA ASP A 244 -6.47 -11.41 19.49
C ASP A 244 -5.26 -10.56 19.87
N PHE A 245 -4.35 -10.34 18.92
CA PHE A 245 -3.20 -9.47 19.09
C PHE A 245 -3.39 -8.16 18.33
N THR A 246 -2.84 -7.07 18.85
CA THR A 246 -2.71 -5.83 18.07
C THR A 246 -1.57 -5.95 17.06
N ALA A 247 -1.58 -5.08 16.04
CA ALA A 247 -0.52 -5.05 15.05
C ALA A 247 0.85 -4.74 15.67
N GLU A 248 0.90 -3.90 16.71
CA GLU A 248 2.12 -3.59 17.48
C GLU A 248 2.62 -4.81 18.28
N GLN A 249 1.72 -5.55 18.93
CA GLN A 249 2.09 -6.77 19.66
C GLN A 249 2.65 -7.83 18.72
N ILE A 250 2.07 -7.94 17.52
CA ILE A 250 2.59 -8.80 16.47
C ILE A 250 3.96 -8.27 16.03
N MET A 251 4.08 -7.01 15.61
CA MET A 251 5.35 -6.44 15.14
C MET A 251 6.49 -6.64 16.14
N LEU A 252 6.29 -6.25 17.40
CA LEU A 252 7.33 -6.27 18.42
C LEU A 252 7.69 -7.68 18.90
N ARG A 253 6.70 -8.59 18.99
CA ARG A 253 6.83 -9.98 19.44
C ARG A 253 7.93 -10.20 20.49
N THR A 254 7.62 -9.84 21.73
CA THR A 254 8.53 -10.05 22.87
C THR A 254 8.23 -11.36 23.59
N ASN A 255 9.11 -11.78 24.51
CA ASN A 255 8.86 -12.94 25.37
C ASN A 255 7.64 -12.76 26.30
N GLN A 256 7.19 -11.52 26.50
CA GLN A 256 6.09 -11.16 27.40
C GLN A 256 4.80 -10.81 26.66
N ALA A 257 4.89 -10.41 25.38
CA ALA A 257 3.75 -9.95 24.59
C ALA A 257 3.91 -10.32 23.10
N GLY A 258 2.88 -10.96 22.54
CA GLY A 258 2.80 -11.34 21.13
C GLY A 258 2.45 -12.82 20.90
N PRO A 259 2.26 -13.21 19.63
CA PRO A 259 1.96 -14.60 19.28
C PRO A 259 3.13 -15.52 19.58
N ARG A 260 2.81 -16.76 20.02
CA ARG A 260 3.80 -17.81 20.33
C ARG A 260 4.66 -18.16 19.14
N LEU A 261 4.06 -18.21 17.95
CA LEU A 261 4.74 -18.57 16.71
C LEU A 261 5.17 -17.31 15.94
N PRO A 262 6.33 -17.34 15.26
CA PRO A 262 6.93 -16.13 14.69
C PRO A 262 6.32 -15.69 13.36
N GLY A 263 5.74 -16.60 12.58
CA GLY A 263 5.28 -16.31 11.23
C GLY A 263 4.21 -15.22 11.20
N ALA A 264 4.35 -14.31 10.24
CA ALA A 264 3.40 -13.23 9.98
C ALA A 264 3.40 -12.87 8.49
N GLY A 265 2.28 -12.37 7.99
CA GLY A 265 2.17 -11.84 6.64
C GLY A 265 2.03 -12.88 5.54
N LEU A 266 2.07 -12.41 4.29
CA LEU A 266 1.80 -13.19 3.08
C LEU A 266 2.68 -14.45 2.97
N ALA A 267 3.97 -14.30 3.24
CA ALA A 267 4.96 -15.37 3.15
C ALA A 267 5.24 -16.06 4.48
N GLN A 268 4.47 -15.76 5.54
CA GLN A 268 4.71 -16.24 6.90
C GLN A 268 6.17 -16.05 7.34
N TRP A 269 6.68 -14.83 7.33
CA TRP A 269 8.08 -14.54 7.67
C TRP A 269 8.41 -14.96 9.12
N THR A 270 9.13 -16.08 9.27
CA THR A 270 9.49 -16.67 10.56
C THR A 270 10.90 -16.29 11.05
N SER A 271 11.83 -15.99 10.15
CA SER A 271 13.19 -15.53 10.49
C SER A 271 13.13 -14.15 11.13
N ALA A 272 13.82 -13.96 12.25
CA ALA A 272 13.83 -12.68 12.98
C ALA A 272 14.25 -11.49 12.07
N ALA A 273 15.28 -11.68 11.25
CA ALA A 273 15.77 -10.63 10.35
C ALA A 273 14.78 -10.32 9.22
N ARG A 274 14.25 -11.35 8.54
CA ARG A 274 13.29 -11.18 7.45
C ARG A 274 11.98 -10.58 7.95
N ARG A 275 11.54 -11.03 9.12
CA ARG A 275 10.35 -10.51 9.77
C ARG A 275 10.50 -9.05 10.16
N ALA A 276 11.63 -8.67 10.79
CA ALA A 276 11.92 -7.26 11.08
C ALA A 276 11.98 -6.42 9.80
N GLY A 277 12.61 -6.96 8.75
CA GLY A 277 12.69 -6.36 7.42
C GLY A 277 11.32 -5.96 6.88
N MET A 278 10.32 -6.85 6.96
CA MET A 278 8.95 -6.57 6.52
C MET A 278 8.34 -5.33 7.19
N PHE A 279 8.53 -5.16 8.50
CA PHE A 279 7.98 -4.01 9.24
C PHE A 279 8.77 -2.71 9.03
N THR A 280 10.06 -2.82 8.71
CA THR A 280 10.92 -1.67 8.42
C THR A 280 10.99 -1.32 6.93
N HIS A 281 10.37 -2.13 6.07
CA HIS A 281 10.40 -1.96 4.63
C HIS A 281 9.80 -0.63 4.24
N VAL A 282 10.54 0.14 3.44
CA VAL A 282 10.09 1.44 2.94
C VAL A 282 9.27 1.19 1.69
N TYR A 283 7.98 1.51 1.78
CA TYR A 283 7.03 1.42 0.68
C TYR A 283 6.39 2.79 0.50
N SER A 284 6.30 3.27 -0.74
CA SER A 284 5.76 4.61 -1.04
C SER A 284 6.42 5.74 -0.24
N GLY A 285 7.75 5.65 -0.07
CA GLY A 285 8.55 6.67 0.61
C GLY A 285 8.58 6.61 2.14
N SER A 286 7.84 5.70 2.79
CA SER A 286 7.82 5.56 4.26
C SER A 286 7.89 4.11 4.74
N ALA A 287 8.52 3.89 5.90
CA ALA A 287 8.43 2.60 6.59
C ALA A 287 7.07 2.49 7.31
N LEU A 288 6.32 1.42 7.02
CA LEU A 288 4.93 1.31 7.51
C LEU A 288 4.82 0.88 8.98
N GLY A 289 5.87 0.29 9.57
CA GLY A 289 5.78 -0.27 10.92
C GLY A 289 4.65 -1.31 10.99
N SER A 290 3.89 -1.32 12.08
CA SER A 290 2.79 -2.28 12.31
C SER A 290 1.70 -2.23 11.22
N ASN A 291 1.54 -1.10 10.52
CA ASN A 291 0.61 -0.96 9.40
C ASN A 291 0.94 -1.86 8.21
N ALA A 292 2.17 -2.39 8.13
CA ALA A 292 2.54 -3.39 7.13
C ALA A 292 1.61 -4.61 7.14
N LEU A 293 1.03 -4.98 8.30
CA LEU A 293 0.07 -6.10 8.40
C LEU A 293 -1.26 -5.87 7.68
N PHE A 294 -1.57 -4.64 7.31
CA PHE A 294 -2.81 -4.29 6.62
C PHE A 294 -2.58 -3.89 5.16
N SER A 295 -1.33 -3.78 4.72
CA SER A 295 -0.98 -3.46 3.35
C SER A 295 -0.58 -4.71 2.57
N MET A 296 -1.45 -5.11 1.63
CA MET A 296 -1.13 -6.16 0.66
C MET A 296 0.08 -5.76 -0.18
N ASP A 297 0.09 -4.53 -0.70
CA ASP A 297 1.11 -4.08 -1.65
C ASP A 297 2.48 -3.96 -1.02
N ALA A 298 2.59 -3.42 0.20
CA ALA A 298 3.88 -3.30 0.87
C ALA A 298 4.49 -4.67 1.17
N GLN A 299 3.66 -5.68 1.49
CA GLN A 299 4.14 -7.05 1.68
C GLN A 299 4.52 -7.73 0.36
N ILE A 300 3.83 -7.45 -0.74
CA ILE A 300 4.24 -7.91 -2.08
C ILE A 300 5.57 -7.26 -2.47
N ASP A 301 5.71 -5.94 -2.29
CA ASP A 301 6.94 -5.20 -2.60
C ASP A 301 8.12 -5.71 -1.76
N TYR A 302 7.90 -5.96 -0.47
CA TYR A 302 8.89 -6.56 0.40
C TYR A 302 9.29 -7.97 -0.07
N LEU A 303 8.33 -8.83 -0.41
CA LEU A 303 8.58 -10.16 -0.98
C LEU A 303 9.41 -10.07 -2.26
N VAL A 304 9.05 -9.19 -3.19
CA VAL A 304 9.76 -9.01 -4.46
C VAL A 304 11.17 -8.48 -4.22
N THR A 305 11.35 -7.55 -3.27
CA THR A 305 12.65 -7.05 -2.85
C THR A 305 13.54 -8.19 -2.34
N GLU A 306 13.01 -9.06 -1.47
CA GLU A 306 13.74 -10.24 -1.00
C GLU A 306 14.11 -11.17 -2.16
N LEU A 307 13.17 -11.47 -3.06
CA LEU A 307 13.43 -12.35 -4.20
C LEU A 307 14.58 -11.80 -5.05
N ARG A 308 14.54 -10.51 -5.39
CA ARG A 308 15.55 -9.85 -6.23
C ARG A 308 16.93 -9.73 -5.58
N THR A 309 16.98 -9.51 -4.27
CA THR A 309 18.24 -9.14 -3.57
C THR A 309 18.83 -10.26 -2.73
N GLY A 310 17.99 -11.08 -2.11
CA GLY A 310 18.37 -12.16 -1.18
C GLY A 310 18.24 -13.57 -1.76
N PHE A 311 17.45 -13.76 -2.82
CA PHE A 311 17.17 -15.08 -3.39
C PHE A 311 17.43 -15.12 -4.91
N ALA A 312 18.61 -14.66 -5.34
CA ALA A 312 18.96 -14.51 -6.75
C ALA A 312 18.75 -15.78 -7.60
N SER A 313 18.97 -16.98 -7.05
CA SER A 313 18.71 -18.23 -7.77
C SER A 313 17.21 -18.47 -8.01
N VAL A 314 16.39 -18.17 -7.00
CA VAL A 314 14.91 -18.25 -7.09
C VAL A 314 14.42 -17.23 -8.10
N HIS A 315 14.87 -15.98 -7.98
CA HIS A 315 14.51 -14.92 -8.90
C HIS A 315 14.90 -15.25 -10.35
N GLY A 316 16.10 -15.82 -10.58
CA GLY A 316 16.55 -16.26 -11.90
C GLY A 316 15.63 -17.29 -12.55
N VAL A 317 15.02 -18.19 -11.78
CA VAL A 317 13.99 -19.12 -12.29
C VAL A 317 12.68 -18.36 -12.57
N LEU A 318 12.26 -17.48 -11.67
CA LEU A 318 10.98 -16.78 -11.75
C LEU A 318 10.92 -15.77 -12.91
N ILE A 319 12.04 -15.18 -13.35
CA ILE A 319 12.05 -14.24 -14.47
C ILE A 319 12.18 -14.92 -15.84
N ASN A 320 12.37 -16.24 -15.88
CA ASN A 320 12.44 -16.96 -17.14
C ASN A 320 11.08 -16.94 -17.83
N ALA A 321 11.00 -16.34 -19.02
CA ALA A 321 9.76 -16.22 -19.78
C ALA A 321 9.06 -17.56 -20.07
N GLY A 322 9.82 -18.66 -20.15
CA GLY A 322 9.32 -20.02 -20.38
C GLY A 322 9.05 -20.82 -19.11
N VAL A 323 9.14 -20.23 -17.91
CA VAL A 323 8.89 -20.96 -16.66
C VAL A 323 7.46 -21.51 -16.63
N SER A 324 7.31 -22.78 -16.24
CA SER A 324 5.99 -23.37 -16.01
C SER A 324 5.48 -23.00 -14.62
N VAL A 325 4.16 -23.04 -14.43
CA VAL A 325 3.54 -22.81 -13.10
C VAL A 325 4.13 -23.77 -12.06
N ASP A 326 4.32 -25.03 -12.44
CA ASP A 326 4.87 -26.05 -11.55
C ASP A 326 6.34 -25.76 -11.20
N ALA A 327 7.17 -25.37 -12.18
CA ALA A 327 8.57 -25.06 -11.91
C ALA A 327 8.75 -23.84 -11.00
N ALA A 328 7.94 -22.79 -11.20
CA ALA A 328 7.92 -21.64 -10.31
C ALA A 328 7.43 -22.01 -8.90
N SER A 329 6.37 -22.82 -8.83
CA SER A 329 5.80 -23.31 -7.56
C SER A 329 6.80 -24.15 -6.76
N ASP A 330 7.50 -25.07 -7.43
CA ASP A 330 8.51 -25.93 -6.82
C ASP A 330 9.72 -25.13 -6.34
N GLU A 331 10.17 -24.14 -7.12
CA GLU A 331 11.31 -23.30 -6.73
C GLU A 331 11.00 -22.47 -5.48
N MET A 332 9.80 -21.88 -5.41
CA MET A 332 9.35 -21.13 -4.24
C MET A 332 9.38 -21.97 -2.97
N VAL A 333 8.75 -23.15 -2.98
CA VAL A 333 8.72 -23.99 -1.77
C VAL A 333 10.09 -24.59 -1.42
N TYR A 334 10.90 -24.96 -2.43
CA TYR A 334 12.19 -25.64 -2.21
C TYR A 334 13.32 -24.70 -1.76
N SER A 335 13.32 -23.47 -2.26
CA SER A 335 14.45 -22.56 -2.14
C SER A 335 14.15 -21.30 -1.35
N PHE A 336 12.90 -20.83 -1.32
CA PHE A 336 12.48 -19.63 -0.59
C PHE A 336 11.83 -19.95 0.76
N GLU A 337 10.87 -20.87 0.79
CA GLU A 337 10.13 -21.22 2.03
C GLU A 337 10.88 -22.24 2.88
N VAL A 338 11.32 -23.35 2.26
CA VAL A 338 12.07 -24.45 2.90
C VAL A 338 11.35 -24.99 4.16
N PRO A 339 10.11 -25.49 4.06
CA PRO A 339 9.41 -26.06 5.21
C PRO A 339 10.15 -27.29 5.76
N GLY A 340 9.94 -27.59 7.04
CA GLY A 340 10.62 -28.69 7.72
C GLY A 340 10.45 -30.06 7.05
N ALA A 341 9.36 -30.27 6.29
CA ALA A 341 9.13 -31.48 5.50
C ALA A 341 10.17 -31.70 4.37
N LEU A 342 10.93 -30.68 3.98
CA LEU A 342 12.03 -30.77 3.02
C LEU A 342 13.38 -31.03 3.69
N LEU A 343 13.42 -31.14 5.02
CA LEU A 343 14.65 -31.22 5.79
C LEU A 343 14.79 -32.56 6.49
N ASN A 344 16.01 -33.10 6.48
CA ASN A 344 16.42 -34.19 7.34
C ASN A 344 17.67 -33.76 8.13
N GLY A 345 17.57 -33.70 9.46
CA GLY A 345 18.65 -33.20 10.31
C GLY A 345 19.10 -31.77 9.98
N GLY A 346 18.19 -30.93 9.47
CA GLY A 346 18.49 -29.55 9.04
C GLY A 346 19.12 -29.42 7.65
N GLN A 347 19.37 -30.52 6.94
CA GLN A 347 19.84 -30.51 5.56
C GLN A 347 18.69 -30.71 4.58
N LYS A 348 18.70 -29.98 3.45
CA LYS A 348 17.68 -30.14 2.40
C LYS A 348 17.78 -31.53 1.77
N LEU A 349 16.64 -32.21 1.69
CA LEU A 349 16.48 -33.44 0.93
C LEU A 349 16.63 -33.15 -0.57
N PRO A 350 17.15 -34.11 -1.37
CA PRO A 350 17.23 -33.97 -2.82
C PRO A 350 15.85 -33.74 -3.45
N ARG A 351 15.79 -33.01 -4.56
CA ARG A 351 14.52 -32.74 -5.25
C ARG A 351 13.73 -33.99 -5.62
N GLN A 352 14.41 -35.09 -5.96
CA GLN A 352 13.76 -36.35 -6.36
C GLN A 352 13.26 -37.17 -5.16
N ASP A 353 13.55 -36.75 -3.93
CA ASP A 353 13.09 -37.45 -2.73
C ASP A 353 11.55 -37.50 -2.69
N PRO A 354 10.95 -38.65 -2.34
CA PRO A 354 9.49 -38.80 -2.27
C PRO A 354 8.79 -37.76 -1.36
N GLN A 355 9.43 -37.35 -0.25
CA GLN A 355 8.87 -36.34 0.65
C GLN A 355 8.85 -34.96 -0.03
N VAL A 356 9.91 -34.63 -0.75
CA VAL A 356 9.99 -33.38 -1.52
C VAL A 356 8.96 -33.38 -2.65
N GLN A 357 8.82 -34.49 -3.38
CA GLN A 357 7.82 -34.62 -4.44
C GLN A 357 6.37 -34.54 -3.92
N ALA A 358 6.11 -35.02 -2.71
CA ALA A 358 4.81 -34.87 -2.06
C ALA A 358 4.51 -33.40 -1.74
N VAL A 359 5.50 -32.65 -1.23
CA VAL A 359 5.37 -31.21 -0.98
C VAL A 359 5.13 -30.44 -2.28
N PHE A 360 5.90 -30.73 -3.34
CA PHE A 360 5.71 -30.12 -4.66
C PHE A 360 4.30 -30.36 -5.19
N SER A 361 3.84 -31.61 -5.14
CA SER A 361 2.49 -31.97 -5.59
C SER A 361 1.40 -31.19 -4.84
N ALA A 362 1.56 -31.00 -3.53
CA ALA A 362 0.63 -30.23 -2.71
C ALA A 362 0.62 -28.73 -3.06
N ARG A 363 1.77 -28.15 -3.43
CA ARG A 363 1.90 -26.71 -3.77
C ARG A 363 1.51 -26.38 -5.21
N ARG A 364 1.64 -27.32 -6.14
CA ARG A 364 1.27 -27.08 -7.55
C ARG A 364 -0.23 -26.84 -7.75
N ALA A 365 -1.09 -27.51 -6.99
CA ALA A 365 -2.54 -27.34 -7.08
C ALA A 365 -3.01 -25.89 -6.85
N PRO A 366 -2.65 -25.22 -5.74
CA PRO A 366 -3.01 -23.82 -5.56
C PRO A 366 -2.32 -22.88 -6.55
N SER A 367 -1.11 -23.19 -7.03
CA SER A 367 -0.46 -22.40 -8.08
C SER A 367 -1.23 -22.43 -9.39
N ARG A 368 -1.72 -23.60 -9.81
CA ARG A 368 -2.60 -23.73 -10.99
C ARG A 368 -3.97 -23.07 -10.78
N ARG A 369 -4.46 -23.03 -9.55
CA ARG A 369 -5.67 -22.29 -9.18
C ARG A 369 -5.47 -20.79 -9.38
N ALA A 370 -4.38 -20.22 -8.87
CA ALA A 370 -4.03 -18.82 -9.09
C ALA A 370 -3.88 -18.47 -10.59
N ARG A 371 -3.29 -19.39 -11.38
CA ARG A 371 -3.21 -19.24 -12.84
C ARG A 371 -4.59 -19.15 -13.50
N THR A 372 -5.54 -19.96 -13.04
CA THR A 372 -6.93 -19.93 -13.53
C THR A 372 -7.65 -18.66 -13.09
N ALA A 373 -7.45 -18.24 -11.83
CA ALA A 373 -8.08 -17.05 -11.23
C ALA A 373 -7.74 -15.76 -12.00
N TYR A 374 -6.50 -15.65 -12.47
CA TYR A 374 -5.99 -14.51 -13.22
C TYR A 374 -6.62 -14.36 -14.62
N GLY A 375 -7.08 -15.46 -15.21
CA GLY A 375 -7.60 -15.47 -16.59
C GLY A 375 -6.56 -15.91 -17.63
N PRO A 376 -6.99 -16.16 -18.88
CA PRO A 376 -6.16 -16.72 -19.96
C PRO A 376 -4.88 -15.94 -20.25
#